data_AF-A0AAJ3D678-F1
#
_entry.id   AF-A0AAJ3D678-F1
#
_cell.length_a   1.000
_cell.length_b   1.000
_cell.length_c   1.000
_cell.angle_alpha   90.00
_cell.angle_beta   90.00
_cell.angle_gamma   90.00
#
_symmetry.space_group_name_H-M   'P 1'
#
loop_
_entity.id
_entity.type
_entity.pdbx_description
1 polymer ?
#
loop_
_entity_poly.entity_id
_entity_poly.type
_entity_poly.pdbx_seq_one_letter_code
_entity_poly.pdbx_strand_id
1 'polypeptide(L)'
;MPSESQPYADGRQPDQDRQPVADRLDDDHFPAYTMGRAAELVGATPAFLRALGEARLITPTRSEGGHRRYSRHQLRLAARARELVDQGTPVDAACRIVSLEDQLEQAERTNEELRRQGADTVQGHR
;
A
#
# COMPACT_ATOMS: atom_id res chain seq x y z
N MET A 1 -43.15 -45.52 -4.12
CA MET A 1 -42.75 -44.10 -4.09
C MET A 1 -42.46 -43.70 -2.64
N PRO A 2 -41.19 -43.61 -2.22
CA PRO A 2 -40.82 -42.81 -1.06
C PRO A 2 -40.32 -41.43 -1.54
N SER A 3 -40.89 -40.36 -1.00
CA SER A 3 -40.46 -38.98 -1.28
C SER A 3 -39.15 -38.68 -0.56
N GLU A 4 -38.10 -38.38 -1.31
CA GLU A 4 -36.87 -37.77 -0.80
C GLU A 4 -37.18 -36.35 -0.32
N SER A 5 -37.03 -36.12 0.98
CA SER A 5 -36.93 -34.79 1.56
C SER A 5 -35.49 -34.33 1.42
N GLN A 6 -35.22 -33.46 0.44
CA GLN A 6 -33.97 -32.70 0.37
C GLN A 6 -33.84 -31.82 1.62
N PRO A 7 -32.73 -31.85 2.36
CA PRO A 7 -32.44 -30.81 3.33
C PRO A 7 -31.79 -29.63 2.62
N TYR A 8 -32.29 -28.44 2.99
CA TYR A 8 -31.86 -27.13 2.53
C TYR A 8 -30.33 -26.98 2.54
N ALA A 9 -29.79 -26.50 1.42
CA ALA A 9 -28.41 -26.05 1.31
C ALA A 9 -28.16 -24.92 2.32
N ASP A 10 -27.32 -25.19 3.32
CA ASP A 10 -26.75 -24.15 4.17
C ASP A 10 -25.77 -23.35 3.30
N GLY A 11 -26.27 -22.24 2.75
CA GLY A 11 -25.52 -21.27 1.96
C GLY A 11 -24.58 -20.45 2.83
N ARG A 12 -23.74 -21.10 3.65
CA ARG A 12 -22.62 -20.42 4.30
C ARG A 12 -21.66 -19.98 3.21
N GLN A 13 -21.78 -18.72 2.81
CA GLN A 13 -20.80 -18.03 1.97
C GLN A 13 -19.41 -18.25 2.58
N PRO A 14 -18.41 -18.69 1.80
CA PRO A 14 -17.06 -18.87 2.31
C PRO A 14 -16.53 -17.54 2.84
N ASP A 15 -15.79 -17.58 3.95
CA ASP A 15 -15.00 -16.49 4.52
C ASP A 15 -14.09 -15.86 3.43
N GLN A 16 -14.57 -14.85 2.71
CA GLN A 16 -13.82 -14.17 1.65
C GLN A 16 -12.76 -13.18 2.19
N ASP A 17 -12.72 -12.93 3.50
CA ASP A 17 -11.85 -11.91 4.12
C ASP A 17 -10.62 -12.47 4.87
N ARG A 18 -10.42 -13.79 4.86
CA ARG A 18 -9.29 -14.39 5.59
C ARG A 18 -8.13 -14.69 4.64
N GLN A 19 -7.60 -13.64 4.00
CA GLN A 19 -6.25 -13.70 3.42
C GLN A 19 -5.30 -14.32 4.46
N PRO A 20 -4.51 -15.35 4.08
CA PRO A 20 -3.63 -16.04 5.01
C PRO A 20 -2.67 -15.02 5.64
N VAL A 21 -2.42 -15.17 6.94
CA VAL A 21 -1.63 -14.21 7.74
C VAL A 21 -0.25 -13.91 7.14
N ALA A 22 0.33 -14.82 6.37
CA ALA A 22 1.59 -14.65 5.66
C ALA A 22 1.50 -13.61 4.54
N ASP A 23 0.39 -13.56 3.81
CA ASP A 23 0.17 -12.63 2.69
C ASP A 23 0.10 -11.17 3.16
N ARG A 24 -0.37 -10.95 4.40
CA ARG A 24 -0.40 -9.62 5.05
C ARG A 24 0.98 -9.14 5.52
N LEU A 25 1.94 -10.05 5.70
CA LEU A 25 3.31 -9.68 6.12
C LEU A 25 4.10 -9.11 4.94
N ASP A 26 3.81 -9.59 3.73
CA ASP A 26 4.45 -9.15 2.48
C ASP A 26 3.68 -8.01 1.79
N ASP A 27 2.48 -7.68 2.26
CA ASP A 27 1.72 -6.52 1.79
C ASP A 27 2.33 -5.20 2.31
N ASP A 28 3.09 -4.55 1.42
CA ASP A 28 3.69 -3.24 1.67
C ASP A 28 2.68 -2.12 1.99
N HIS A 29 1.39 -2.30 1.68
CA HIS A 29 0.31 -1.35 1.96
C HIS A 29 -0.42 -1.65 3.28
N PHE A 30 -0.11 -2.75 3.97
CA PHE A 30 -0.72 -3.08 5.25
C PHE A 30 -0.31 -2.05 6.34
N PRO A 31 -1.27 -1.38 7.01
CA PRO A 31 -0.98 -0.28 7.94
C PRO A 31 -0.55 -0.81 9.32
N ALA A 32 0.68 -1.32 9.42
CA ALA A 32 1.22 -1.94 10.64
C ALA A 32 1.84 -0.94 11.64
N TYR A 33 2.29 0.23 11.20
CA TYR A 33 3.18 1.08 12.00
C TYR A 33 2.42 2.23 12.67
N THR A 34 2.62 2.42 13.97
CA THR A 34 2.07 3.57 14.71
C THR A 34 2.91 4.82 14.48
N MET A 35 2.35 6.00 14.77
CA MET A 35 3.01 7.31 14.62
C MET A 35 4.45 7.37 15.15
N GLY A 36 4.66 6.97 16.41
CA GLY A 36 5.98 7.04 17.04
C GLY A 36 6.98 6.11 16.36
N ARG A 37 6.56 4.87 16.08
CA ARG A 37 7.40 3.89 15.41
C ARG A 37 7.73 4.29 13.97
N ALA A 38 6.76 4.85 13.25
CA ALA A 38 6.95 5.40 11.92
C ALA A 38 8.00 6.52 11.92
N ALA A 39 7.91 7.45 12.88
CA ALA A 39 8.85 8.56 13.02
C ALA A 39 10.28 8.06 13.28
N GLU A 40 10.45 7.10 14.17
CA GLU A 40 11.74 6.44 14.44
C GLU A 40 12.32 5.77 13.20
N LEU A 41 11.53 4.96 12.49
CA LEU A 41 11.98 4.22 11.32
C LEU A 41 12.40 5.13 10.16
N VAL A 42 11.72 6.26 10.00
CA VAL A 42 12.04 7.27 8.97
C VAL A 42 13.20 8.18 9.41
N GLY A 43 13.57 8.18 10.70
CA GLY A 43 14.54 9.14 11.24
C GLY A 43 14.00 10.57 11.24
N ALA A 44 12.69 10.74 11.40
CA ALA A 44 12.01 12.02 11.35
C ALA A 44 11.16 12.28 12.61
N THR A 45 10.59 13.48 12.71
CA THR A 45 9.71 13.82 13.83
C THR A 45 8.26 13.45 13.54
N PRO A 46 7.42 13.25 14.57
CA PRO A 46 5.98 13.12 14.36
C PRO A 46 5.35 14.35 13.67
N ALA A 47 5.90 15.54 13.90
CA ALA A 47 5.43 16.75 13.21
C ALA A 47 5.68 16.66 11.69
N PHE A 48 6.84 16.14 11.28
CA PHE A 48 7.16 15.92 9.87
C PHE A 48 6.17 14.97 9.18
N LEU A 49 5.88 13.82 9.79
CA LEU A 49 4.88 12.88 9.24
C LEU A 49 3.46 13.46 9.16
N ARG A 50 3.11 14.43 10.02
CA ARG A 50 1.84 15.16 9.90
C ARG A 50 1.86 16.11 8.71
N ALA A 51 2.95 16.87 8.54
CA ALA A 51 3.14 17.76 7.40
C ALA A 51 3.06 17.01 6.06
N LEU A 52 3.68 15.82 5.97
CA LEU A 52 3.56 14.96 4.78
C LEU A 52 2.10 14.54 4.51
N GLY A 53 1.34 14.28 5.57
CA GLY A 53 -0.08 13.94 5.45
C GLY A 53 -0.95 15.13 5.04
N GLU A 54 -0.63 16.33 5.51
CA GLU A 54 -1.29 17.58 5.10
C GLU A 54 -1.00 17.90 3.63
N ALA A 55 0.24 17.67 3.19
CA ALA A 55 0.67 17.76 1.79
C ALA A 55 0.17 16.60 0.91
N ARG A 56 -0.62 15.67 1.46
CA ARG A 56 -1.22 14.51 0.78
C ARG A 56 -0.23 13.52 0.16
N LEU A 57 1.04 13.54 0.55
CA LEU A 57 2.01 12.52 0.14
C LEU A 57 1.65 11.15 0.75
N ILE A 58 1.18 11.15 2.00
CA ILE A 58 0.79 9.93 2.72
C ILE A 58 -0.61 10.08 3.31
N THR A 59 -1.42 9.02 3.22
CA THR A 59 -2.77 8.99 3.78
C THR A 59 -2.85 7.91 4.86
N PRO A 60 -2.53 8.22 6.13
CA PRO A 60 -2.53 7.23 7.19
C PRO A 60 -3.95 6.75 7.49
N THR A 61 -4.12 5.43 7.57
CA THR A 61 -5.35 4.81 8.02
C THR A 61 -5.54 5.08 9.51
N ARG A 62 -6.76 5.30 9.96
CA ARG A 62 -7.07 5.39 11.39
C ARG A 62 -7.52 4.03 11.89
N SER A 63 -6.91 3.54 12.97
CA SER A 63 -7.42 2.38 13.70
C SER A 63 -8.76 2.70 14.36
N GLU A 64 -9.50 1.69 14.82
CA GLU A 64 -10.72 1.87 15.62
C GLU A 64 -10.50 2.79 16.84
N GLY A 65 -9.31 2.74 17.47
CA GLY A 65 -8.92 3.65 18.56
C GLY A 65 -8.48 5.06 18.13
N GLY A 66 -8.66 5.45 16.86
CA GLY A 66 -8.34 6.79 16.35
C GLY A 66 -6.86 7.07 16.04
N HIS A 67 -5.95 6.14 16.38
CA HIS A 67 -4.53 6.29 16.10
C HIS A 67 -4.20 6.16 14.61
N ARG A 68 -3.28 7.01 14.13
CA ARG A 68 -2.74 6.95 12.78
C ARG A 68 -1.88 5.70 12.62
N ARG A 69 -2.14 4.95 11.56
CA ARG A 69 -1.35 3.81 11.13
C ARG A 69 -0.80 4.03 9.74
N TYR A 70 0.45 3.62 9.57
CA TYR A 70 1.24 3.81 8.37
C TYR A 70 1.62 2.45 7.80
N SER A 71 1.61 2.35 6.48
CA SER A 71 2.11 1.18 5.77
C SER A 71 3.61 1.30 5.50
N ARG A 72 4.26 0.18 5.15
CA ARG A 72 5.69 0.19 4.80
C ARG A 72 5.96 1.07 3.58
N HIS A 73 5.09 1.01 2.57
CA HIS A 73 5.13 1.88 1.41
C HIS A 73 5.11 3.36 1.79
N GLN A 74 4.20 3.78 2.68
CA GLN A 74 4.14 5.16 3.16
C GLN A 74 5.40 5.59 3.90
N LEU A 75 6.05 4.69 4.64
CA LEU A 75 7.33 4.98 5.27
C LEU A 75 8.47 5.16 4.26
N ARG A 76 8.47 4.40 3.15
CA ARG A 76 9.42 4.59 2.05
C ARG A 76 9.27 5.97 1.42
N LEU A 77 8.04 6.39 1.12
CA LEU A 77 7.77 7.74 0.60
C LEU A 77 8.21 8.83 1.58
N ALA A 78 7.94 8.64 2.88
CA ALA A 78 8.33 9.59 3.91
C ALA A 78 9.86 9.72 4.06
N ALA A 79 10.60 8.60 3.96
CA ALA A 79 12.06 8.61 3.98
C ALA A 79 12.63 9.36 2.76
N ARG A 80 12.09 9.12 1.57
CA ARG A 80 12.51 9.84 0.36
C ARG A 80 12.24 11.34 0.46
N ALA A 81 11.06 11.73 0.96
CA ALA A 81 10.74 13.13 1.16
C ALA A 81 11.67 13.78 2.21
N ARG A 82 12.05 13.02 3.25
CA ARG A 82 13.00 13.48 4.27
C ARG A 82 14.37 13.77 3.66
N GLU A 83 14.90 12.88 2.81
CA GLU A 83 16.18 13.09 2.11
C GLU A 83 16.18 14.38 1.29
N LEU A 84 15.11 14.65 0.55
CA LEU A 84 14.99 15.86 -0.26
C LEU A 84 14.93 17.12 0.60
N VAL A 85 14.22 17.06 1.73
CA VAL A 85 14.13 18.17 2.69
C VAL A 85 15.48 18.43 3.36
N ASP A 86 16.23 17.39 3.69
CA ASP A 86 17.58 17.51 4.25
C ASP A 86 18.58 18.10 3.23
N GLN A 87 18.31 17.99 1.93
CA GLN A 87 19.04 18.67 0.85
C GLN A 87 18.60 20.14 0.65
N GLY A 88 17.65 20.65 1.45
CA GLY A 88 17.15 22.02 1.37
C GLY A 88 15.90 22.20 0.50
N THR A 89 15.27 21.11 0.04
CA THR A 89 14.01 21.18 -0.72
C THR A 89 12.86 21.52 0.22
N PRO A 90 11.99 22.50 -0.12
CA PRO A 90 10.77 22.74 0.66
C PRO A 90 9.88 21.50 0.73
N VAL A 91 9.21 21.28 1.87
CA VAL A 91 8.39 20.07 2.11
C VAL A 91 7.35 19.85 1.01
N ASP A 92 6.65 20.90 0.56
CA ASP A 92 5.64 20.77 -0.49
C ASP A 92 6.24 20.34 -1.84
N ALA A 93 7.43 20.86 -2.18
CA ALA A 93 8.15 20.49 -3.38
C ALA A 93 8.67 19.04 -3.28
N ALA A 94 9.22 18.66 -2.13
CA ALA A 94 9.65 17.28 -1.87
C ALA A 94 8.46 16.31 -1.99
N CYS A 95 7.33 16.61 -1.37
CA CYS A 95 6.10 15.81 -1.50
C CYS A 95 5.69 15.62 -2.96
N ARG A 96 5.69 16.70 -3.75
CA ARG A 96 5.32 16.62 -5.16
C ARG A 96 6.29 15.78 -5.97
N ILE A 97 7.60 15.91 -5.73
CA ILE A 97 8.62 15.10 -6.41
C ILE A 97 8.40 13.63 -6.10
N VAL A 98 8.28 13.28 -4.81
CA VAL A 98 8.14 11.87 -4.39
C VAL A 98 6.85 11.25 -4.93
N SER A 99 5.73 11.98 -4.93
CA SER A 99 4.49 11.48 -5.53
C SER A 99 4.63 11.21 -7.03
N LEU A 100 5.45 11.98 -7.75
CA LEU A 100 5.69 11.77 -9.18
C LEU A 100 6.66 10.60 -9.42
N GLU A 101 7.70 10.47 -8.59
CA GLU A 101 8.61 9.31 -8.61
C GLU A 101 7.82 8.00 -8.40
N ASP A 102 6.88 8.00 -7.44
CA ASP A 102 6.02 6.85 -7.15
C ASP A 102 5.07 6.50 -8.32
N GLN A 103 4.42 7.50 -8.90
CA GLN A 103 3.57 7.32 -10.09
C GLN A 103 4.36 6.79 -11.28
N LEU A 104 5.60 7.25 -11.46
CA LEU A 104 6.49 6.79 -12.51
C LEU A 104 6.86 5.32 -12.31
N GLU A 105 7.30 4.95 -11.11
CA GLU A 105 7.64 3.57 -10.76
C GLU A 105 6.45 2.63 -10.99
N GLN A 106 5.25 3.05 -10.60
CA GLN A 106 4.04 2.27 -10.80
C GLN A 106 3.68 2.11 -12.30
N ALA A 107 3.80 3.19 -13.07
CA ALA A 107 3.53 3.15 -14.51
C ALA A 107 4.55 2.28 -15.27
N GLU A 108 5.81 2.33 -14.88
CA GLU A 108 6.88 1.48 -15.45
C GLU A 108 6.61 0.01 -15.16
N ARG A 109 6.27 -0.36 -13.92
CA ARG A 109 5.89 -1.73 -13.56
C ARG A 109 4.72 -2.25 -14.37
N THR A 110 3.64 -1.48 -14.49
CA THR A 110 2.48 -1.87 -15.31
C THR A 110 2.87 -2.03 -16.78
N ASN A 111 3.70 -1.15 -17.33
CA ASN A 111 4.17 -1.27 -18.70
C ASN A 111 5.02 -2.53 -18.91
N GLU A 112 5.89 -2.89 -17.96
CA GLU A 112 6.68 -4.12 -18.03
C GLU A 112 5.81 -5.37 -17.95
N GLU A 113 4.78 -5.38 -17.11
CA GLU A 113 3.79 -6.47 -17.02
C GLU A 113 3.03 -6.64 -18.34
N LEU A 114 2.52 -5.55 -18.92
CA LEU A 114 1.82 -5.57 -20.20
C LEU A 114 2.72 -6.04 -21.35
N ARG A 115 3.99 -5.60 -21.36
CA ARG A 115 4.98 -6.06 -22.35
C ARG A 115 5.26 -7.55 -22.22
N ARG A 116 5.38 -8.08 -21.00
CA ARG A 116 5.55 -9.52 -20.75
C ARG A 116 4.35 -10.33 -21.26
N GLN A 117 3.14 -9.92 -20.91
CA GLN A 117 1.90 -10.59 -21.37
C GLN A 117 1.74 -10.56 -22.90
N GLY A 118 2.10 -9.44 -23.53
CA GLY A 118 2.13 -9.32 -24.98
C GLY A 118 3.15 -10.24 -25.65
N ALA A 119 4.36 -10.37 -25.06
CA ALA A 119 5.39 -11.28 -25.55
C ALA A 119 4.96 -12.76 -25.46
N ASP A 120 4.32 -13.16 -24.35
CA ASP A 120 3.83 -14.52 -24.15
C ASP A 120 2.70 -14.88 -25.14
N THR A 121 1.84 -13.90 -25.48
CA THR A 121 0.74 -14.08 -26.45
C THR A 121 1.25 -14.31 -27.87
N VAL A 122 2.34 -13.63 -28.26
CA VAL A 122 2.98 -13.79 -29.58
C VAL A 122 3.73 -15.13 -29.68
N GLN A 123 4.31 -15.61 -28.57
CA GLN A 123 5.06 -16.87 -28.52
C GLN A 123 4.13 -18.11 -28.58
N GLY A 124 2.91 -18.02 -28.05
CA GLY A 124 1.95 -19.14 -28.01
C GLY A 124 1.15 -19.38 -29.30
N HIS A 125 1.27 -18.52 -30.30
CA HIS A 125 0.58 -18.63 -31.60
C HIS A 125 1.47 -19.18 -32.74
N ARG A 126 2.62 -19.79 -32.40
CA ARG A 126 3.60 -20.34 -33.34
C ARG A 126 3.85 -21.81 -33.07
#